data_AF-A0A1Y2G9D5-F1
#
_entry.id   AF-A0A1Y2G9D5-F1
#
_cell.length_a   1.000
_cell.length_b   1.000
_cell.length_c   1.000
_cell.angle_alpha   90.00
_cell.angle_beta   90.00
_cell.angle_gamma   90.00
#
_symmetry.space_group_name_H-M   'P 1'
#
loop_
_entity.id
_entity.type
_entity.pdbx_description
1 polymer ?
#
loop_
_entity_poly.entity_id
_entity_poly.type
_entity_poly.pdbx_seq_one_letter_code
_entity_poly.pdbx_strand_id
1 'polypeptide(L)'
;LRAADTTSFSRMQWALPVIQLFHLQMVLCGTILRTHYGSFSSPGSLGFIISMLERKRLGMDTSNFHAADELIRHTFDAMVRRLWEVEFGLEISDMRAYECGLESHGRSGNGRVQMFERVNAVVQKCLRNASRVVMENNANANAVLFLRDTLAYIELGTAIKVGDVGRIKNVLETITVMFQAGGMKNYARELLRLAYGIHHGWSEQ
;
A
#
# COMPACT_ATOMS: atom_id res chain seq x y z
N LEU A 1 3.07 -2.88 -33.64
CA LEU A 1 3.55 -1.79 -34.52
C LEU A 1 5.08 -1.88 -34.56
N ARG A 2 5.71 -1.81 -35.75
CA ARG A 2 7.15 -2.09 -36.10
C ARG A 2 7.44 -3.36 -36.91
N ALA A 3 6.51 -3.81 -37.75
CA ALA A 3 6.75 -4.94 -38.66
C ALA A 3 7.83 -4.67 -39.75
N ALA A 4 8.22 -3.41 -39.96
CA ALA A 4 9.19 -3.01 -40.98
C ALA A 4 10.65 -2.97 -40.48
N ASP A 5 10.89 -3.10 -39.18
CA ASP A 5 12.24 -3.01 -38.60
C ASP A 5 12.96 -4.36 -38.72
N THR A 6 13.91 -4.43 -39.65
CA THR A 6 14.60 -5.69 -40.03
C THR A 6 15.63 -6.15 -39.00
N THR A 7 16.28 -5.23 -38.28
CA THR A 7 17.32 -5.57 -37.29
C THR A 7 16.82 -5.52 -35.85
N SER A 8 17.46 -6.31 -34.97
CA SER A 8 17.20 -6.30 -33.51
C SER A 8 17.41 -4.91 -32.90
N PHE A 9 18.43 -4.20 -33.38
CA PHE A 9 18.75 -2.84 -32.96
C PHE A 9 17.66 -1.84 -33.34
N SER A 10 17.19 -1.87 -34.60
CA SER A 10 16.11 -0.99 -35.08
C SER A 10 14.78 -1.26 -34.37
N ARG A 11 14.51 -2.51 -34.01
CA ARG A 11 13.37 -2.89 -33.16
C ARG A 11 13.51 -2.44 -31.70
N MET A 12 14.65 -1.87 -31.31
CA MET A 12 14.98 -1.49 -29.94
C MET A 12 14.88 -2.67 -28.96
N GLN A 13 15.24 -3.88 -29.39
CA GLN A 13 15.23 -5.06 -28.49
C GLN A 13 16.27 -4.94 -27.37
N TRP A 14 17.23 -4.03 -27.49
CA TRP A 14 18.18 -3.64 -26.45
C TRP A 14 17.56 -2.71 -25.38
N ALA A 15 16.43 -2.06 -25.67
CA ALA A 15 15.82 -1.13 -24.74
C ALA A 15 15.06 -1.90 -23.66
N LEU A 16 15.48 -1.70 -22.41
CA LEU A 16 14.78 -2.23 -21.25
C LEU A 16 13.71 -1.22 -20.82
N PRO A 17 12.40 -1.55 -20.91
CA PRO A 17 11.37 -0.66 -20.43
C PRO A 17 11.49 -0.54 -18.90
N VAL A 18 11.85 0.66 -18.42
CA VAL A 18 11.91 0.95 -16.99
C VAL A 18 10.53 1.38 -16.52
N ILE A 19 10.06 0.80 -15.43
CA ILE A 19 8.81 1.22 -14.79
C ILE A 19 9.00 2.62 -14.23
N GLN A 20 8.08 3.52 -14.60
CA GLN A 20 8.00 4.83 -13.98
C GLN A 20 7.40 4.66 -12.58
N LEU A 21 8.28 4.58 -11.58
CA LEU A 21 7.92 4.29 -10.18
C LEU A 21 6.89 5.28 -9.59
N PHE A 22 6.92 6.54 -10.03
CA PHE A 22 5.91 7.51 -9.64
C PHE A 22 4.52 7.16 -10.21
N HIS A 23 4.42 6.79 -11.48
CA HIS A 23 3.16 6.35 -12.08
C HIS A 23 2.65 5.06 -11.45
N LEU A 24 3.57 4.14 -11.10
CA LEU A 24 3.24 2.94 -10.36
C LEU A 24 2.56 3.29 -9.02
N GLN A 25 3.13 4.25 -8.28
CA GLN A 25 2.57 4.73 -7.02
C GLN A 25 1.20 5.40 -7.22
N MET A 26 1.03 6.24 -8.25
CA MET A 26 -0.28 6.86 -8.55
C MET A 26 -1.37 5.82 -8.82
N VAL A 27 -1.05 4.80 -9.61
CA VAL A 27 -1.97 3.72 -9.98
C VAL A 27 -2.29 2.85 -8.76
N LEU A 28 -1.30 2.59 -7.90
CA LEU A 28 -1.50 1.89 -6.63
C LEU A 28 -2.42 2.65 -5.69
N CYS A 29 -2.23 3.96 -5.55
CA CYS A 29 -3.11 4.83 -4.76
C CYS A 29 -4.57 4.73 -5.23
N GLY A 30 -4.82 4.83 -6.54
CA GLY A 30 -6.16 4.68 -7.09
C GLY A 30 -6.72 3.27 -6.92
N THR A 31 -5.87 2.24 -7.01
CA THR A 31 -6.28 0.84 -6.77
C THR A 31 -6.74 0.64 -5.33
N ILE A 32 -5.98 1.15 -4.35
CA ILE A 32 -6.33 1.08 -2.91
C ILE A 32 -7.64 1.82 -2.64
N LEU A 33 -7.78 3.04 -3.18
CA LEU A 33 -8.99 3.84 -3.03
C LEU A 33 -10.22 3.06 -3.51
N ARG A 34 -10.14 2.45 -4.70
CA ARG A 34 -11.25 1.68 -5.28
C ARG A 34 -11.57 0.43 -4.47
N THR A 35 -10.55 -0.34 -4.09
CA THR A 35 -10.71 -1.59 -3.33
C THR A 35 -11.40 -1.37 -1.99
N HIS A 36 -11.10 -0.26 -1.31
CA HIS A 36 -11.61 0.03 0.03
C HIS A 36 -12.68 1.13 0.06
N TYR A 37 -13.19 1.55 -1.10
CA TYR A 37 -14.13 2.66 -1.19
C TYR A 37 -15.42 2.38 -0.42
N GLY A 38 -16.02 1.21 -0.65
CA GLY A 38 -17.27 0.80 0.00
C GLY A 38 -18.40 1.81 -0.19
N SER A 39 -19.12 2.12 0.89
CA SER A 39 -20.31 2.98 0.88
C SER A 39 -20.23 4.04 1.97
N PHE A 40 -20.82 5.21 1.73
CA PHE A 40 -20.97 6.27 2.74
C PHE A 40 -21.69 5.82 4.02
N SER A 41 -22.47 4.74 3.96
CA SER A 41 -23.21 4.17 5.10
C SER A 41 -22.50 2.99 5.77
N SER A 42 -21.36 2.53 5.25
CA SER A 42 -20.68 1.32 5.75
C SER A 42 -19.50 1.70 6.65
N PRO A 43 -19.62 1.53 7.98
CA PRO A 43 -18.54 1.83 8.91
C PRO A 43 -17.24 1.12 8.53
N GLY A 44 -16.12 1.83 8.56
CA GLY A 44 -14.80 1.30 8.21
C GLY A 44 -14.48 1.28 6.71
N SER A 45 -15.38 1.75 5.84
CA SER A 45 -15.06 2.01 4.42
C SER A 45 -14.53 3.43 4.22
N LEU A 46 -13.76 3.66 3.15
CA LEU A 46 -13.26 5.00 2.83
C LEU A 46 -14.40 5.98 2.50
N GLY A 47 -15.48 5.50 1.88
CA GLY A 47 -16.68 6.30 1.63
C GLY A 47 -17.28 6.84 2.93
N PHE A 48 -17.45 5.99 3.94
CA PHE A 48 -17.93 6.43 5.26
C PHE A 48 -16.99 7.46 5.89
N ILE A 49 -15.67 7.26 5.81
CA ILE A 49 -14.67 8.19 6.34
C ILE A 49 -14.69 9.53 5.61
N ILE A 50 -14.85 9.53 4.28
CA ILE A 50 -15.01 10.75 3.46
C ILE A 50 -16.22 11.56 3.94
N SER A 51 -17.35 10.87 4.19
CA SER A 51 -18.57 11.49 4.72
C SER A 51 -18.34 12.08 6.10
N MET A 52 -17.72 11.30 7.00
CA MET A 52 -17.43 11.71 8.38
C MET A 52 -16.47 12.90 8.47
N LEU A 53 -15.49 12.99 7.57
CA LEU A 53 -14.55 14.10 7.48
C LEU A 53 -15.05 15.27 6.61
N GLU A 54 -16.29 15.20 6.12
CA GLU A 54 -16.91 16.19 5.23
C GLU A 54 -16.06 16.56 3.99
N ARG A 55 -15.27 15.59 3.50
CA ARG A 55 -14.40 15.80 2.33
C ARG A 55 -15.23 15.84 1.05
N LYS A 56 -15.26 17.01 0.40
CA LYS A 56 -16.01 17.20 -0.85
C LYS A 56 -15.23 16.67 -2.05
N ARG A 57 -15.95 16.12 -3.04
CA ARG A 57 -15.46 15.80 -4.40
C ARG A 57 -14.35 14.73 -4.48
N LEU A 58 -14.30 13.80 -3.53
CA LEU A 58 -13.40 12.64 -3.59
C LEU A 58 -14.20 11.38 -3.92
N GLY A 59 -14.36 11.12 -5.21
CA GLY A 59 -15.02 9.91 -5.71
C GLY A 59 -14.07 8.73 -5.85
N MET A 60 -14.63 7.53 -6.00
CA MET A 60 -13.89 6.27 -6.15
C MET A 60 -12.89 6.28 -7.31
N ASP A 61 -13.28 6.88 -8.44
CA ASP A 61 -12.45 6.98 -9.65
C ASP A 61 -11.90 8.40 -9.84
N THR A 62 -11.57 9.08 -8.73
CA THR A 62 -10.97 10.42 -8.79
C THR A 62 -9.61 10.39 -9.50
N SER A 63 -9.38 11.37 -10.37
CA SER A 63 -8.05 11.64 -10.95
C SER A 63 -7.17 12.50 -10.04
N ASN A 64 -7.71 13.03 -8.94
CA ASN A 64 -6.98 13.85 -7.99
C ASN A 64 -6.13 12.95 -7.07
N PHE A 65 -4.92 12.62 -7.54
CA PHE A 65 -3.95 11.80 -6.82
C PHE A 65 -3.63 12.36 -5.44
N HIS A 66 -3.40 13.68 -5.31
CA HIS A 66 -3.02 14.27 -4.02
C HIS A 66 -4.11 14.14 -2.97
N ALA A 67 -5.37 14.37 -3.35
CA ALA A 67 -6.49 14.21 -2.43
C ALA A 67 -6.68 12.73 -1.99
N ALA A 68 -6.48 11.78 -2.93
CA ALA A 68 -6.55 10.36 -2.64
C ALA A 68 -5.40 9.89 -1.72
N ASP A 69 -4.16 10.30 -2.01
CA ASP A 69 -2.98 10.00 -1.19
C ASP A 69 -3.15 10.54 0.23
N GLU A 70 -3.62 11.78 0.36
CA GLU A 70 -3.87 12.41 1.65
C GLU A 70 -4.94 11.65 2.46
N LEU A 71 -6.07 11.29 1.83
CA LEU A 71 -7.13 10.51 2.49
C LEU A 71 -6.61 9.15 2.97
N ILE A 72 -5.88 8.43 2.10
CA ILE A 72 -5.35 7.10 2.42
C ILE A 72 -4.37 7.18 3.59
N ARG A 73 -3.44 8.15 3.56
CA ARG A 73 -2.46 8.35 4.64
C ARG A 73 -3.12 8.75 5.96
N HIS A 74 -4.04 9.70 5.94
CA HIS A 74 -4.77 10.10 7.15
C HIS A 74 -5.57 8.96 7.75
N THR A 75 -6.24 8.17 6.89
CA THR A 75 -6.98 6.99 7.34
C THR A 75 -6.04 5.95 7.95
N PHE A 76 -4.90 5.69 7.30
CA PHE A 76 -3.89 4.78 7.80
C PHE A 76 -3.35 5.21 9.17
N ASP A 77 -2.96 6.47 9.32
CA ASP A 77 -2.43 7.01 10.57
C ASP A 77 -3.46 6.89 11.71
N ALA A 78 -4.75 7.16 11.43
CA ALA A 78 -5.82 7.01 12.40
C ALA A 78 -6.05 5.53 12.80
N MET A 79 -6.07 4.61 11.82
CA MET A 79 -6.25 3.18 12.08
C MET A 79 -5.05 2.57 12.81
N VAL A 80 -3.84 3.00 12.48
CA VAL A 80 -2.60 2.71 13.20
C VAL A 80 -2.75 3.15 14.65
N ARG A 81 -3.08 4.41 14.92
CA ARG A 81 -3.27 4.89 16.31
C ARG A 81 -4.29 4.03 17.07
N ARG A 82 -5.43 3.72 16.47
CA ARG A 82 -6.45 2.84 17.06
C ARG A 82 -5.93 1.43 17.35
N LEU A 83 -5.11 0.87 16.47
CA LEU A 83 -4.51 -0.45 16.65
C LEU A 83 -3.52 -0.47 17.83
N TRP A 84 -2.77 0.62 18.05
CA TRP A 84 -1.91 0.75 19.23
C TRP A 84 -2.71 0.86 20.53
N GLU A 85 -3.81 1.60 20.55
CA GLU A 85 -4.69 1.65 21.73
C GLU A 85 -5.11 0.24 22.16
N VAL A 86 -5.54 -0.57 21.18
CA VAL A 86 -6.00 -1.94 21.43
C VAL A 86 -4.87 -2.86 21.88
N GLU A 87 -3.70 -2.81 21.24
CA GLU A 87 -2.60 -3.75 21.55
C GLU A 87 -1.88 -3.38 22.87
N PHE A 88 -1.78 -2.10 23.21
CA PHE A 88 -1.01 -1.61 24.36
C PHE A 88 -1.86 -1.06 25.52
N GLY A 89 -3.19 -1.04 25.37
CA GLY A 89 -4.09 -0.49 26.39
C GLY A 89 -3.90 1.01 26.62
N LEU A 90 -3.43 1.74 25.59
CA LEU A 90 -3.22 3.19 25.64
C LEU A 90 -4.52 3.92 25.31
N GLU A 91 -4.80 5.02 26.00
CA GLU A 91 -5.96 5.88 25.72
C GLU A 91 -5.53 7.10 24.87
N ILE A 92 -6.21 7.36 23.74
CA ILE A 92 -5.93 8.51 22.83
C ILE A 92 -6.08 9.89 23.50
N SER A 93 -6.70 9.95 24.68
CA SER A 93 -6.96 11.18 25.43
C SER A 93 -5.70 12.02 25.70
N ASP A 94 -4.51 11.39 25.72
CA ASP A 94 -3.22 12.08 25.81
C ASP A 94 -2.28 11.73 24.63
N MET A 95 -2.37 12.52 23.55
CA MET A 95 -1.45 12.45 22.40
C MET A 95 0.04 12.61 22.80
N ARG A 96 0.35 13.32 23.89
CA ARG A 96 1.72 13.56 24.34
C ARG A 96 2.27 12.33 25.07
N ALA A 97 1.43 11.66 25.87
CA ALA A 97 1.75 10.35 26.43
C ALA A 97 1.90 9.28 25.34
N TYR A 98 1.11 9.36 24.26
CA TYR A 98 1.26 8.50 23.10
C TYR A 98 2.61 8.70 22.40
N GLU A 99 3.01 9.94 22.12
CA GLU A 99 4.32 10.26 21.52
C GLU A 99 5.48 9.80 22.42
N CYS A 100 5.43 10.07 23.73
CA CYS A 100 6.43 9.59 24.70
C CYS A 100 6.44 8.05 24.83
N GLY A 101 5.26 7.41 24.77
CA GLY A 101 5.11 5.96 24.73
C GLY A 101 5.74 5.36 23.48
N LEU A 102 5.54 6.01 22.33
CA LEU A 102 6.14 5.58 21.07
C LEU A 102 7.66 5.75 21.08
N GLU A 103 8.17 6.86 21.63
CA GLU A 103 9.61 7.13 21.78
C GLU A 103 10.29 6.14 22.74
N SER A 104 9.64 5.80 23.85
CA SER A 104 10.16 4.79 24.79
C SER A 104 10.17 3.38 24.18
N HIS A 105 9.19 3.05 23.35
CA HIS A 105 9.10 1.76 22.66
C HIS A 105 9.89 1.70 21.33
N GLY A 106 10.31 2.84 20.78
CA GLY A 106 11.02 3.00 19.50
C GLY A 106 12.47 3.49 19.63
N ARG A 107 13.05 3.41 20.84
CA ARG A 107 14.37 3.97 21.22
C ARG A 107 15.62 3.30 20.61
N SER A 108 15.47 2.56 19.52
CA SER A 108 16.59 2.05 18.72
C SER A 108 16.52 2.71 17.35
N GLY A 109 17.66 3.20 16.83
CA GLY A 109 17.82 4.25 15.79
C GLY A 109 17.08 4.10 14.45
N ASN A 110 16.24 3.08 14.29
CA ASN A 110 15.37 2.79 13.14
C ASN A 110 13.87 2.82 13.50
N GLY A 111 13.40 3.80 14.27
CA GLY A 111 12.01 3.86 14.78
C GLY A 111 10.90 3.69 13.73
N ARG A 112 11.10 4.15 12.48
CA ARG A 112 10.15 3.95 11.37
C ARG A 112 10.11 2.52 10.84
N VAL A 113 11.25 1.85 10.75
CA VAL A 113 11.34 0.44 10.33
C VAL A 113 10.69 -0.45 11.39
N GLN A 114 10.97 -0.18 12.67
CA GLN A 114 10.34 -0.91 13.78
C GLN A 114 8.83 -0.69 13.86
N MET A 115 8.34 0.52 13.57
CA MET A 115 6.91 0.79 13.45
C MET A 115 6.29 -0.06 12.33
N PHE A 116 6.92 -0.06 11.14
CA PHE A 116 6.46 -0.83 9.99
C PHE A 116 6.38 -2.33 10.30
N GLU A 117 7.44 -2.89 10.89
CA GLU A 117 7.50 -4.30 11.29
C GLU A 117 6.43 -4.66 12.31
N ARG A 118 6.17 -3.79 13.30
CA ARG A 118 5.14 -4.01 14.32
C ARG A 118 3.73 -3.94 13.73
N VAL A 119 3.44 -2.94 12.91
CA VAL A 119 2.14 -2.86 12.19
C VAL A 119 1.95 -4.09 11.34
N ASN A 120 2.98 -4.49 10.57
CA ASN A 120 2.94 -5.70 9.77
C ASN A 120 2.70 -6.94 10.66
N ALA A 121 3.38 -7.07 11.81
CA ALA A 121 3.20 -8.21 12.70
C ALA A 121 1.75 -8.33 13.21
N VAL A 122 1.12 -7.21 13.60
CA VAL A 122 -0.28 -7.20 14.03
C VAL A 122 -1.21 -7.50 12.86
N VAL A 123 -1.00 -6.87 11.70
CA VAL A 123 -1.77 -7.16 10.47
C VAL A 123 -1.70 -8.64 10.12
N GLN A 124 -0.50 -9.24 10.14
CA GLN A 124 -0.30 -10.66 9.86
C GLN A 124 -0.94 -11.56 10.92
N LYS A 125 -0.89 -11.18 12.21
CA LYS A 125 -1.60 -11.86 13.31
C LYS A 125 -3.11 -11.86 13.05
N CYS A 126 -3.68 -10.73 12.65
CA CYS A 126 -5.09 -10.62 12.29
C CYS A 126 -5.45 -11.44 11.05
N LEU A 127 -4.62 -11.40 9.99
CA LEU A 127 -4.84 -12.14 8.75
C LEU A 127 -4.75 -13.66 8.95
N ARG A 128 -3.80 -14.16 9.75
CA ARG A 128 -3.73 -15.60 10.10
C ARG A 128 -4.95 -16.07 10.87
N ASN A 129 -5.53 -15.19 11.69
CA ASN A 129 -6.75 -15.48 12.43
C ASN A 129 -8.03 -15.21 11.60
N ALA A 130 -7.91 -14.72 10.36
CA ALA A 130 -9.06 -14.35 9.54
C ALA A 130 -9.99 -15.54 9.27
N SER A 131 -9.46 -16.77 9.18
CA SER A 131 -10.28 -18.00 9.08
C SER A 131 -11.22 -18.22 10.27
N ARG A 132 -10.98 -17.57 11.42
CA ARG A 132 -11.86 -17.56 12.60
C ARG A 132 -12.77 -16.31 12.67
N VAL A 133 -12.40 -15.22 12.00
CA VAL A 133 -13.04 -13.89 12.08
C VAL A 133 -14.10 -13.67 10.99
N VAL A 134 -14.19 -14.56 9.97
CA VAL A 134 -15.17 -14.48 8.87
C VAL A 134 -16.63 -14.33 9.36
N MET A 135 -16.94 -14.68 10.61
CA MET A 135 -18.31 -14.66 11.14
C MET A 135 -18.70 -13.43 11.97
N GLU A 136 -17.79 -12.56 12.42
CA GLU A 136 -18.15 -11.64 13.52
C GLU A 136 -18.11 -10.12 13.30
N ASN A 137 -17.48 -9.53 12.26
CA ASN A 137 -17.73 -8.11 11.89
C ASN A 137 -16.99 -7.68 10.61
N ASN A 138 -17.73 -7.34 9.54
CA ASN A 138 -17.17 -6.96 8.22
C ASN A 138 -16.26 -5.71 8.24
N ALA A 139 -16.48 -4.77 9.18
CA ALA A 139 -15.70 -3.53 9.27
C ALA A 139 -14.24 -3.77 9.70
N ASN A 140 -14.02 -4.70 10.64
CA ASN A 140 -12.67 -5.01 11.14
C ASN A 140 -11.83 -5.74 10.08
N ALA A 141 -12.46 -6.61 9.29
CA ALA A 141 -11.79 -7.30 8.19
C ALA A 141 -11.32 -6.32 7.10
N ASN A 142 -12.18 -5.37 6.70
CA ASN A 142 -11.79 -4.34 5.73
C ASN A 142 -10.66 -3.45 6.27
N ALA A 143 -10.68 -3.08 7.55
CA ALA A 143 -9.62 -2.27 8.17
C ALA A 143 -8.26 -2.98 8.14
N VAL A 144 -8.20 -4.28 8.44
CA VAL A 144 -6.95 -5.06 8.39
C VAL A 144 -6.41 -5.14 6.95
N LEU A 145 -7.29 -5.37 5.97
CA LEU A 145 -6.90 -5.38 4.55
C LEU A 145 -6.42 -4.00 4.07
N PHE A 146 -7.12 -2.93 4.47
CA PHE A 146 -6.73 -1.56 4.16
C PHE A 146 -5.36 -1.21 4.74
N LEU A 147 -5.10 -1.61 6.00
CA LEU A 147 -3.81 -1.43 6.64
C LEU A 147 -2.71 -2.18 5.87
N ARG A 148 -2.94 -3.45 5.50
CA ARG A 148 -1.99 -4.24 4.69
C ARG A 148 -1.64 -3.52 3.37
N ASP A 149 -2.67 -3.11 2.65
CA ASP A 149 -2.52 -2.54 1.30
C ASP A 149 -1.86 -1.16 1.35
N THR A 150 -2.24 -0.34 2.33
CA THR A 150 -1.63 0.98 2.54
C THR A 150 -0.20 0.88 3.08
N LEU A 151 0.12 -0.16 3.85
CA LEU A 151 1.48 -0.43 4.31
C LEU A 151 2.42 -0.69 3.12
N ALA A 152 2.00 -1.50 2.15
CA ALA A 152 2.75 -1.71 0.91
C ALA A 152 2.91 -0.41 0.09
N TYR A 153 1.86 0.44 0.06
CA TYR A 153 1.92 1.74 -0.60
C TYR A 153 2.92 2.71 0.05
N ILE A 154 2.94 2.79 1.38
CA ILE A 154 3.90 3.60 2.13
C ILE A 154 5.32 3.06 1.93
N GLU A 155 5.51 1.74 1.96
CA GLU A 155 6.82 1.13 1.72
C GLU A 155 7.36 1.51 0.35
N LEU A 156 6.56 1.37 -0.69
CA LEU A 156 6.92 1.77 -2.05
C LEU A 156 7.35 3.24 -2.09
N GLY A 157 6.52 4.15 -1.56
CA GLY A 157 6.81 5.58 -1.60
C GLY A 157 8.08 5.97 -0.83
N THR A 158 8.33 5.33 0.33
CA THR A 158 9.55 5.60 1.11
C THR A 158 10.78 5.01 0.44
N ALA A 159 10.69 3.81 -0.13
CA ALA A 159 11.78 3.16 -0.85
C ALA A 159 12.18 3.96 -2.12
N ILE A 160 11.19 4.46 -2.87
CA ILE A 160 11.41 5.40 -3.99
C ILE A 160 12.15 6.64 -3.50
N LYS A 161 11.70 7.27 -2.41
CA LYS A 161 12.26 8.52 -1.90
C LYS A 161 13.72 8.40 -1.48
N VAL A 162 14.12 7.25 -0.91
CA VAL A 162 15.51 7.01 -0.49
C VAL A 162 16.36 6.32 -1.56
N GLY A 163 15.76 5.93 -2.69
CA GLY A 163 16.46 5.22 -3.78
C GLY A 163 16.83 3.77 -3.44
N ASP A 164 16.12 3.11 -2.53
CA ASP A 164 16.42 1.73 -2.11
C ASP A 164 15.74 0.71 -3.04
N VAL A 165 16.51 0.24 -4.03
CA VAL A 165 16.04 -0.73 -5.04
C VAL A 165 15.70 -2.09 -4.42
N GLY A 166 16.38 -2.50 -3.34
CA GLY A 166 16.10 -3.76 -2.65
C GLY A 166 14.71 -3.74 -2.02
N ARG A 167 14.37 -2.65 -1.33
CA ARG A 167 13.04 -2.45 -0.74
C ARG A 167 11.95 -2.31 -1.79
N ILE A 168 12.22 -1.59 -2.89
CA ILE A 168 11.30 -1.53 -4.03
C ILE A 168 11.01 -2.94 -4.53
N LYS A 169 12.05 -3.75 -4.82
CA LYS A 169 11.90 -5.12 -5.31
C LYS A 169 11.03 -5.97 -4.37
N ASN A 170 11.27 -5.90 -3.06
CA ASN A 170 10.53 -6.67 -2.07
C ASN A 170 9.03 -6.38 -2.07
N VAL A 171 8.61 -5.14 -2.33
CA VAL A 171 7.19 -4.76 -2.32
C VAL A 171 6.50 -5.00 -3.68
N LEU A 172 7.26 -5.09 -4.78
CA LEU A 172 6.68 -5.28 -6.12
C LEU A 172 5.83 -6.54 -6.26
N GLU A 173 6.20 -7.65 -5.59
CA GLU A 173 5.42 -8.89 -5.63
C GLU A 173 4.02 -8.68 -5.04
N THR A 174 3.95 -8.04 -3.86
CA THR A 174 2.68 -7.70 -3.21
C THR A 174 1.84 -6.79 -4.09
N ILE A 175 2.46 -5.74 -4.66
CA ILE A 175 1.77 -4.80 -5.55
C ILE A 175 1.25 -5.50 -6.81
N THR A 176 1.98 -6.49 -7.34
CA THR A 176 1.55 -7.27 -8.50
C THR A 176 0.23 -7.99 -8.22
N VAL A 177 0.12 -8.61 -7.04
CA VAL A 177 -1.12 -9.26 -6.59
C VAL A 177 -2.24 -8.24 -6.41
N MET A 178 -1.95 -7.08 -5.79
CA MET A 178 -2.93 -6.01 -5.60
C MET A 178 -3.48 -5.49 -6.92
N PHE A 179 -2.63 -5.30 -7.93
CA PHE A 179 -3.07 -4.89 -9.26
C PHE A 179 -3.88 -5.95 -9.97
N GLN A 180 -3.47 -7.21 -9.88
CA GLN A 180 -4.21 -8.31 -10.49
C GLN A 180 -5.62 -8.40 -9.89
N ALA A 181 -5.73 -8.32 -8.56
CA ALA A 181 -7.00 -8.35 -7.84
C ALA A 181 -7.85 -7.09 -8.06
N GLY A 182 -7.22 -5.91 -8.09
CA GLY A 182 -7.87 -4.61 -8.27
C GLY A 182 -8.21 -4.24 -9.72
N GLY A 183 -8.06 -5.18 -10.66
CA GLY A 183 -8.42 -5.02 -12.07
C GLY A 183 -7.38 -4.30 -12.94
N MET A 184 -6.22 -3.95 -12.40
CA MET A 184 -5.12 -3.27 -13.11
C MET A 184 -4.22 -4.26 -13.87
N LYS A 185 -4.83 -5.09 -14.72
CA LYS A 185 -4.20 -6.26 -15.37
C LYS A 185 -2.96 -5.92 -16.21
N ASN A 186 -2.93 -4.76 -16.86
CA ASN A 186 -1.77 -4.33 -17.65
C ASN A 186 -0.56 -4.07 -16.74
N TYR A 187 -0.76 -3.34 -15.64
CA TYR A 187 0.29 -3.08 -14.66
C TYR A 187 0.74 -4.36 -13.96
N ALA A 188 -0.19 -5.25 -13.57
CA ALA A 188 0.15 -6.55 -12.99
C ALA A 188 1.03 -7.38 -13.94
N ARG A 189 0.68 -7.42 -15.24
CA ARG A 189 1.46 -8.15 -16.25
C ARG A 189 2.87 -7.59 -16.42
N GLU A 190 3.02 -6.27 -16.51
CA GLU A 190 4.35 -5.67 -16.64
C GLU A 190 5.19 -5.86 -15.38
N LEU A 191 4.60 -5.79 -14.18
CA LEU A 191 5.31 -6.11 -12.95
C LEU A 191 5.73 -7.58 -12.88
N LEU A 192 4.90 -8.51 -13.33
CA LEU A 192 5.26 -9.93 -13.39
C LEU A 192 6.43 -10.17 -14.34
N ARG A 193 6.46 -9.48 -15.49
CA ARG A 193 7.60 -9.52 -16.42
C ARG A 193 8.86 -8.93 -15.80
N LEU A 194 8.74 -7.82 -15.08
CA LEU A 194 9.86 -7.20 -14.37
C LEU A 194 10.41 -8.15 -13.30
N ALA A 195 9.55 -8.75 -12.49
CA ALA A 195 9.95 -9.73 -11.49
C ALA A 195 10.65 -10.93 -12.15
N TYR A 196 10.08 -11.49 -13.22
CA TYR A 196 10.73 -12.55 -13.97
C TYR A 196 12.11 -12.14 -14.49
N GLY A 197 12.23 -10.96 -15.09
CA GLY A 197 13.50 -10.39 -15.55
C GLY A 197 14.53 -10.30 -14.43
N ILE A 198 14.16 -9.70 -13.29
CA ILE A 198 15.05 -9.54 -12.13
C ILE A 198 15.50 -10.89 -11.53
N HIS A 199 14.60 -11.88 -11.47
CA HIS A 199 14.86 -13.14 -10.76
C HIS A 199 15.47 -14.25 -11.62
N HIS A 200 15.25 -14.20 -12.93
CA HIS A 200 15.62 -15.30 -13.83
C HIS A 200 16.26 -14.81 -15.14
N GLY A 201 15.77 -13.69 -15.69
CA GLY A 201 16.20 -13.21 -17.00
C GLY A 201 17.52 -12.43 -16.99
N TRP A 202 17.85 -11.79 -15.88
CA TRP A 202 18.97 -10.85 -15.75
C TRP A 202 19.91 -11.18 -14.58
N SER A 203 19.60 -12.21 -13.79
CA SER A 203 20.34 -12.53 -12.55
C SER A 203 21.61 -13.34 -12.75
N GLU A 204 21.98 -13.73 -13.96
CA GLU A 204 23.31 -14.23 -14.30
C GLU A 204 23.70 -13.78 -15.72
N GLN A 205 24.52 -12.73 -15.79
CA GLN A 205 25.48 -12.45 -16.85
C GLN A 205 26.79 -12.01 -16.19
#